data_AF-A0A1F7LLA4-F1
#
_entry.id   AF-A0A1F7LLA4-F1
#
_cell.length_a   1.000
_cell.length_b   1.000
_cell.length_c   1.000
_cell.angle_alpha   90.00
_cell.angle_beta   90.00
_cell.angle_gamma   90.00
#
_symmetry.space_group_name_H-M   'P 1'
#
loop_
_entity.id
_entity.type
_entity.pdbx_description
1 polymer ?
#
loop_
_entity_poly.entity_id
_entity_poly.type
_entity_poly.pdbx_seq_one_letter_code
_entity_poly.pdbx_strand_id
1 'polypeptide(L)'
;MRTSWKWAVPALVVSVGFAIGLGAGPVDAQQKNTLVATKVAAAPALDGSMDDAWKKAVPMTVKAVGGKNLPGGSTEVTLRALYTADTVYFFMQYKDPTESFRRGPWVKQGDGSWQKLKDPNDKGSDNNLYYEDKAALIWNISSPAFEQKGCMSACHTGEGKPYGNKYTKEAGERLDMWHVKSVRTAASVGQVDDQYVDHTRYDKDKAPGAGRKSDPKTGGGYANNETDDKKGPKWAHKGNKPAPPYWILDAEKELFDGSKYKAGDEVPGIIVAPFAGDRGDISAKIAWKDGAWTLVLGRKLSTGSEFDVQFSDLKKEYPFGMAVFDNAQVRHAYTPGVLRLKFE
;
A
#
# COMPACT_ATOMS: atom_id res chain seq x y z
N MET A 1 29.28 57.19 76.16
CA MET A 1 28.46 58.36 75.78
C MET A 1 28.17 58.30 74.29
N ARG A 2 26.88 58.41 73.92
CA ARG A 2 26.34 58.78 72.59
C ARG A 2 26.54 57.76 71.44
N THR A 3 25.49 56.99 71.08
CA THR A 3 24.48 57.23 70.00
C THR A 3 25.14 57.46 68.63
N SER A 4 24.81 56.79 67.52
CA SER A 4 23.50 56.37 67.02
C SER A 4 23.64 55.42 65.80
N TRP A 5 22.54 54.75 65.50
CA TRP A 5 22.25 53.71 64.51
C TRP A 5 21.93 54.28 63.11
N LYS A 6 22.31 53.58 62.02
CA LYS A 6 21.54 53.21 60.79
C LYS A 6 22.47 52.52 59.76
N TRP A 7 22.33 51.20 59.50
CA TRP A 7 21.56 50.54 58.40
C TRP A 7 21.92 51.09 57.00
N ALA A 8 22.26 50.35 55.94
CA ALA A 8 22.35 48.92 55.62
C ALA A 8 23.04 48.78 54.23
N VAL A 9 23.30 47.54 53.77
CA VAL A 9 23.05 46.98 52.40
C VAL A 9 24.17 46.00 51.96
N PRO A 10 23.83 44.88 51.28
CA PRO A 10 24.34 43.55 51.60
C PRO A 10 25.30 42.96 50.56
N ALA A 11 25.90 41.83 50.95
CA ALA A 11 26.76 40.98 50.13
C ALA A 11 26.03 40.45 48.88
N LEU A 12 26.64 40.69 47.72
CA LEU A 12 26.22 40.15 46.43
C LEU A 12 26.77 38.72 46.29
N VAL A 13 25.91 37.72 46.45
CA VAL A 13 26.20 36.34 46.03
C VAL A 13 25.60 36.17 44.63
N VAL A 14 26.46 35.90 43.65
CA VAL A 14 26.05 35.58 42.28
C VAL A 14 25.43 34.19 42.29
N SER A 15 24.10 34.13 42.28
CA SER A 15 23.33 32.92 41.99
C SER A 15 23.02 32.86 40.49
N VAL A 16 23.60 31.86 39.82
CA VAL A 16 23.23 31.49 38.44
C VAL A 16 21.83 30.88 38.49
N GLY A 17 20.84 31.63 38.02
CA GLY A 17 19.47 31.15 37.88
C GLY A 17 19.37 30.16 36.74
N PHE A 18 18.99 28.92 37.05
CA PHE A 18 18.40 27.99 36.10
C PHE A 18 17.05 28.58 35.65
N ALA A 19 17.03 29.21 34.48
CA ALA A 19 15.78 29.43 33.78
C ALA A 19 15.33 28.07 33.21
N ILE A 20 14.25 27.53 33.80
CA ILE A 20 13.49 26.44 33.20
C ILE A 20 12.89 27.00 31.91
N GLY A 21 13.61 26.85 30.81
CA GLY A 21 13.03 26.93 29.49
C GLY A 21 12.07 25.76 29.34
N LEU A 22 10.77 26.04 29.37
CA LEU A 22 9.75 25.17 28.79
C LEU A 22 10.09 25.02 27.30
N GLY A 23 10.94 24.04 27.00
CA GLY A 23 11.30 23.68 25.64
C GLY A 23 10.05 23.23 24.91
N ALA A 24 9.74 23.91 23.81
CA ALA A 24 8.87 23.38 22.79
C ALA A 24 9.51 22.11 22.19
N GLY A 25 9.17 20.96 22.75
CA GLY A 25 9.43 19.62 22.23
C GLY A 25 8.61 18.67 23.09
N PRO A 26 7.50 18.11 22.57
CA PRO A 26 7.49 16.96 21.65
C PRO A 26 6.47 17.04 20.50
N VAL A 27 5.81 18.19 20.30
CA VAL A 27 4.70 18.35 19.34
C VAL A 27 5.15 18.14 17.89
N ASP A 28 6.37 18.58 17.56
CA ASP A 28 6.91 18.63 16.19
C ASP A 28 7.34 17.25 15.65
N ALA A 29 7.66 16.30 16.54
CA ALA A 29 7.99 14.92 16.15
C ALA A 29 6.73 14.06 15.97
N GLN A 30 5.69 14.32 16.77
CA GLN A 30 4.40 13.62 16.68
C GLN A 30 3.62 14.04 15.42
N GLN A 31 3.80 15.29 14.96
CA GLN A 31 3.16 15.80 13.74
C GLN A 31 3.71 15.17 12.44
N LYS A 32 4.95 14.67 12.42
CA LYS A 32 5.57 14.09 11.21
C LYS A 32 5.04 12.70 10.81
N ASN A 33 4.42 11.98 11.74
CA ASN A 33 3.91 10.62 11.51
C ASN A 33 2.38 10.54 11.66
N THR A 34 1.70 11.68 11.77
CA THR A 34 0.24 11.73 11.95
C THR A 34 -0.43 12.26 10.69
N LEU A 35 -1.25 11.42 10.07
CA LEU A 35 -2.14 11.78 8.98
C LEU A 35 -3.47 12.24 9.57
N VAL A 36 -3.86 13.48 9.26
CA VAL A 36 -5.15 14.03 9.67
C VAL A 36 -6.16 13.79 8.53
N ALA A 37 -7.26 13.10 8.84
CA ALA A 37 -8.43 13.00 8.00
C ALA A 37 -9.37 14.15 8.31
N THR A 38 -9.53 15.08 7.36
CA THR A 38 -10.41 16.25 7.52
C THR A 38 -11.83 15.93 7.08
N LYS A 39 -12.82 16.31 7.90
CA LYS A 39 -14.22 16.12 7.54
C LYS A 39 -14.64 16.97 6.34
N VAL A 40 -15.36 16.36 5.39
CA VAL A 40 -15.99 17.02 4.25
C VAL A 40 -17.47 16.66 4.15
N ALA A 41 -18.26 17.58 3.60
CA ALA A 41 -19.71 17.39 3.47
C ALA A 41 -20.10 16.41 2.35
N ALA A 42 -19.27 16.30 1.31
CA ALA A 42 -19.48 15.45 0.16
C ALA A 42 -18.23 14.62 -0.14
N ALA A 43 -18.44 13.44 -0.73
CA ALA A 43 -17.35 12.59 -1.20
C ALA A 43 -16.48 13.35 -2.21
N PRO A 44 -15.14 13.27 -2.12
CA PRO A 44 -14.27 13.81 -3.14
C PRO A 44 -14.39 13.00 -4.44
N ALA A 45 -14.03 13.61 -5.57
CA ALA A 45 -13.96 12.87 -6.82
C ALA A 45 -12.84 11.80 -6.74
N LEU A 46 -13.15 10.57 -7.13
CA LEU A 46 -12.17 9.48 -7.28
C LEU A 46 -11.57 9.50 -8.69
N ASP A 47 -11.13 10.67 -9.17
CA ASP A 47 -10.59 10.85 -10.53
C ASP A 47 -9.08 11.12 -10.56
N GLY A 48 -8.45 11.25 -9.37
CA GLY A 48 -7.02 11.55 -9.23
C GLY A 48 -6.69 13.04 -9.32
N SER A 49 -7.67 13.93 -9.44
CA SER A 49 -7.44 15.37 -9.48
C SER A 49 -7.23 15.95 -8.08
N MET A 50 -6.31 16.92 -7.98
CA MET A 50 -6.09 17.70 -6.75
C MET A 50 -7.15 18.82 -6.68
N ASP A 51 -8.37 18.46 -6.34
CA ASP A 51 -9.49 19.39 -6.19
C ASP A 51 -9.39 20.26 -4.91
N ASP A 52 -10.36 21.14 -4.71
CA ASP A 52 -10.35 22.06 -3.57
C ASP A 52 -10.57 21.38 -2.21
N ALA A 53 -11.18 20.19 -2.16
CA ALA A 53 -11.29 19.42 -0.94
C ALA A 53 -9.91 18.85 -0.56
N TRP A 54 -9.18 18.28 -1.52
CA TRP A 54 -7.83 17.77 -1.30
C TRP A 54 -6.82 18.87 -0.97
N LYS A 55 -6.92 20.06 -1.59
CA LYS A 55 -6.04 21.19 -1.25
C LYS A 55 -6.18 21.67 0.20
N LYS A 56 -7.35 21.50 0.82
CA LYS A 56 -7.62 21.88 2.21
C LYS A 56 -7.15 20.82 3.21
N ALA A 57 -7.01 19.56 2.78
CA ALA A 57 -6.49 18.49 3.63
C ALA A 57 -5.00 18.71 3.93
N VAL A 58 -4.60 18.49 5.17
CA VAL A 58 -3.21 18.62 5.61
C VAL A 58 -2.38 17.47 5.01
N PRO A 59 -1.34 17.75 4.21
CA PRO A 59 -0.49 16.69 3.69
C PRO A 59 0.47 16.17 4.76
N MET A 60 0.62 14.85 4.83
CA MET A 60 1.71 14.18 5.53
C MET A 60 2.69 13.62 4.50
N THR A 61 3.96 13.99 4.58
CA THR A 61 5.01 13.45 3.69
C THR A 61 5.94 12.54 4.48
N VAL A 62 6.11 11.31 4.00
CA VAL A 62 6.94 10.29 4.64
C VAL A 62 7.90 9.67 3.63
N LYS A 63 9.09 9.27 4.09
CA LYS A 63 10.06 8.57 3.24
C LYS A 63 9.86 7.07 3.33
N ALA A 64 9.61 6.42 2.19
CA ALA A 64 9.62 4.97 2.05
C ALA A 64 11.00 4.51 1.57
N VAL A 65 11.56 3.44 2.16
CA VAL A 65 12.93 2.98 1.89
C VAL A 65 13.01 1.47 1.70
N GLY A 66 14.07 0.99 1.03
CA GLY A 66 14.38 -0.43 0.83
C GLY A 66 13.76 -1.05 -0.43
N GLY A 67 13.14 -0.25 -1.30
CA GLY A 67 12.46 -0.75 -2.49
C GLY A 67 13.42 -1.07 -3.63
N LYS A 68 13.09 -2.11 -4.39
CA LYS A 68 13.77 -2.41 -5.66
C LYS A 68 13.26 -1.47 -6.75
N ASN A 69 14.11 -1.22 -7.75
CA ASN A 69 13.89 -0.37 -8.93
C ASN A 69 13.71 1.13 -8.68
N LEU A 70 13.20 1.52 -7.50
CA LEU A 70 13.17 2.92 -7.08
C LEU A 70 14.57 3.55 -7.08
N PRO A 71 14.74 4.78 -7.61
CA PRO A 71 16.01 5.51 -7.53
C PRO A 71 16.51 5.64 -6.08
N GLY A 72 17.73 5.19 -5.82
CA GLY A 72 18.30 5.16 -4.46
C GLY A 72 17.57 4.23 -3.49
N GLY A 73 16.70 3.34 -3.98
CA GLY A 73 15.90 2.41 -3.19
C GLY A 73 14.87 3.08 -2.30
N SER A 74 14.48 4.33 -2.58
CA SER A 74 13.56 5.09 -1.75
C SER A 74 12.72 6.07 -2.55
N THR A 75 11.59 6.48 -2.01
CA THR A 75 10.76 7.56 -2.56
C THR A 75 10.05 8.31 -1.44
N GLU A 76 9.67 9.55 -1.69
CA GLU A 76 8.79 10.30 -0.81
C GLU A 76 7.35 10.01 -1.19
N VAL A 77 6.53 9.73 -0.17
CA VAL A 77 5.11 9.52 -0.33
C VAL A 77 4.37 10.63 0.40
N THR A 78 3.54 11.36 -0.33
CA THR A 78 2.64 12.37 0.22
C THR A 78 1.24 11.77 0.36
N LEU A 79 0.68 11.87 1.56
CA LEU A 79 -0.65 11.40 1.91
C LEU A 79 -1.54 12.57 2.32
N ARG A 80 -2.80 12.52 1.92
CA ARG A 80 -3.89 13.32 2.47
C ARG A 80 -5.05 12.40 2.76
N ALA A 81 -5.84 12.73 3.78
CA ALA A 81 -7.05 11.99 4.10
C ALA A 81 -8.23 12.95 4.25
N LEU A 82 -9.38 12.49 3.77
CA LEU A 82 -10.67 13.14 3.93
C LEU A 82 -11.66 12.11 4.44
N TYR A 83 -12.74 12.55 5.08
CA TYR A 83 -13.83 11.64 5.41
C TYR A 83 -15.19 12.34 5.37
N THR A 84 -16.23 11.59 5.01
CA THR A 84 -17.64 11.99 5.08
C THR A 84 -18.28 11.41 6.35
N ALA A 85 -19.61 11.36 6.42
CA ALA A 85 -20.31 10.74 7.54
C ALA A 85 -20.01 9.24 7.70
N ASP A 86 -19.68 8.54 6.61
CA ASP A 86 -19.61 7.08 6.58
C ASP A 86 -18.41 6.51 5.82
N THR A 87 -17.59 7.35 5.18
CA THR A 87 -16.52 6.90 4.27
C THR A 87 -15.23 7.68 4.52
N VAL A 88 -14.10 6.98 4.55
CA VAL A 88 -12.76 7.57 4.56
C VAL A 88 -12.14 7.48 3.17
N TYR A 89 -11.41 8.53 2.79
CA TYR A 89 -10.73 8.65 1.52
C TYR A 89 -9.26 8.97 1.74
N PHE A 90 -8.39 8.38 0.91
CA PHE A 90 -6.96 8.63 0.93
C PHE A 90 -6.48 9.06 -0.44
N PHE A 91 -5.68 10.12 -0.47
CA PHE A 91 -4.98 10.59 -1.65
C PHE A 91 -3.48 10.38 -1.44
N MET A 92 -2.90 9.43 -2.16
CA MET A 92 -1.49 9.05 -2.05
C MET A 92 -0.76 9.43 -3.33
N GLN A 93 0.39 10.09 -3.19
CA GLN A 93 1.27 10.42 -4.31
C GLN A 93 2.70 10.00 -4.01
N TYR A 94 3.37 9.34 -4.95
CA TYR A 94 4.78 9.01 -4.83
C TYR A 94 5.47 9.03 -6.18
N LYS A 95 6.78 9.32 -6.17
CA LYS A 95 7.60 9.28 -7.37
C LYS A 95 7.95 7.84 -7.71
N ASP A 96 7.73 7.49 -8.96
CA ASP A 96 8.11 6.23 -9.61
C ASP A 96 8.46 6.56 -11.06
N PRO A 97 9.73 6.42 -11.47
CA PRO A 97 10.15 6.78 -12.82
C PRO A 97 9.53 5.89 -13.90
N THR A 98 8.86 4.79 -13.54
CA THR A 98 8.25 3.86 -14.49
C THR A 98 6.74 3.74 -14.28
N GLU A 99 6.04 3.38 -15.36
CA GLU A 99 4.65 2.93 -15.31
C GLU A 99 4.62 1.44 -15.65
N SER A 100 4.74 0.59 -14.64
CA SER A 100 4.90 -0.84 -14.85
C SER A 100 3.57 -1.58 -14.81
N PHE A 101 3.10 -1.96 -16.00
CA PHE A 101 1.93 -2.82 -16.19
C PHE A 101 2.25 -4.19 -16.80
N ARG A 102 3.50 -4.44 -17.21
CA ARG A 102 3.91 -5.66 -17.95
C ARG A 102 4.04 -6.87 -17.03
N ARG A 103 2.93 -7.27 -16.41
CA ARG A 103 2.85 -8.39 -15.48
C ARG A 103 2.88 -9.74 -16.20
N GLY A 104 4.09 -10.23 -16.45
CA GLY A 104 4.37 -11.54 -17.07
C GLY A 104 3.52 -11.86 -18.32
N PRO A 105 3.46 -10.95 -19.32
CA PRO A 105 2.72 -11.21 -20.56
C PRO A 105 3.34 -12.37 -21.36
N TRP A 106 2.56 -12.94 -22.25
CA TRP A 106 3.04 -13.86 -23.29
C TRP A 106 3.49 -13.07 -24.50
N VAL A 107 4.61 -13.44 -25.12
CA VAL A 107 5.12 -12.82 -26.34
C VAL A 107 5.27 -13.87 -27.44
N LYS A 108 4.79 -13.54 -28.64
CA LYS A 108 4.92 -14.41 -29.81
C LYS A 108 6.37 -14.39 -30.31
N GLN A 109 6.95 -15.57 -30.48
CA GLN A 109 8.30 -15.75 -30.99
C GLN A 109 8.34 -15.77 -32.52
N GLY A 110 9.53 -15.61 -33.10
CA GLY A 110 9.75 -15.65 -34.55
C GLY A 110 9.41 -17.00 -35.19
N ASP A 111 9.52 -18.10 -34.44
CA ASP A 111 9.17 -19.45 -34.86
C ASP A 111 7.66 -19.77 -34.68
N GLY A 112 6.87 -18.79 -34.24
CA GLY A 112 5.43 -18.93 -33.99
C GLY A 112 5.07 -19.48 -32.61
N SER A 113 6.04 -19.90 -31.80
CA SER A 113 5.81 -20.32 -30.41
C SER A 113 5.48 -19.13 -29.48
N TRP A 114 5.00 -19.43 -28.27
CA TRP A 114 4.70 -18.43 -27.25
C TRP A 114 5.61 -18.58 -26.04
N GLN A 115 6.13 -17.46 -25.55
CA GLN A 115 6.95 -17.42 -24.36
C GLN A 115 6.34 -16.48 -23.32
N LYS A 116 6.18 -16.95 -22.08
CA LYS A 116 5.81 -16.07 -20.97
C LYS A 116 7.03 -15.29 -20.53
N LEU A 117 6.95 -13.96 -20.53
CA LEU A 117 7.99 -13.10 -19.99
C LEU A 117 8.09 -13.30 -18.48
N LYS A 118 9.33 -13.49 -18.03
CA LYS A 118 9.69 -13.77 -16.64
C LYS A 118 10.98 -13.02 -16.33
N ASP A 119 11.13 -12.60 -15.08
CA ASP A 119 12.40 -12.08 -14.62
C ASP A 119 13.41 -13.23 -14.58
N PRO A 120 14.52 -13.18 -15.36
CA PRO A 120 15.54 -14.24 -15.35
C PRO A 120 16.24 -14.36 -13.99
N ASN A 121 16.14 -13.35 -13.13
CA ASN A 121 16.69 -13.33 -11.78
C ASN A 121 15.68 -13.70 -10.70
N ASP A 122 14.44 -14.06 -11.05
CA ASP A 122 13.41 -14.46 -10.09
C ASP A 122 13.87 -15.72 -9.32
N LYS A 123 14.12 -15.54 -8.02
CA LYS A 123 14.38 -16.62 -7.08
C LYS A 123 13.32 -16.60 -6.00
N GLY A 124 12.41 -17.57 -6.03
CA GLY A 124 11.43 -17.74 -4.97
C GLY A 124 10.37 -16.64 -4.91
N SER A 125 9.81 -16.25 -6.08
CA SER A 125 8.77 -15.21 -6.21
C SER A 125 9.29 -13.78 -5.97
N ASP A 126 10.49 -13.52 -6.46
CA ASP A 126 11.20 -12.24 -6.44
C ASP A 126 11.32 -11.63 -7.84
N ASN A 127 10.24 -11.66 -8.62
CA ASN A 127 10.19 -11.00 -9.92
C ASN A 127 10.21 -9.48 -9.73
N ASN A 128 11.19 -8.81 -10.35
CA ASN A 128 11.36 -7.37 -10.32
C ASN A 128 11.53 -6.75 -11.73
N LEU A 129 11.06 -7.44 -12.78
CA LEU A 129 11.23 -7.01 -14.18
C LEU A 129 9.92 -7.04 -14.99
N TYR A 130 9.14 -8.10 -14.84
CA TYR A 130 7.85 -8.26 -15.52
C TYR A 130 6.76 -8.41 -14.47
N TYR A 131 6.59 -7.37 -13.68
CA TYR A 131 5.58 -7.29 -12.64
C TYR A 131 4.71 -6.03 -12.84
N GLU A 132 4.05 -5.61 -11.78
CA GLU A 132 3.20 -4.44 -11.74
C GLU A 132 3.65 -3.51 -10.61
N ASP A 133 3.39 -2.22 -10.77
CA ASP A 133 3.48 -1.27 -9.65
C ASP A 133 2.40 -1.54 -8.61
N LYS A 134 2.75 -1.31 -7.35
CA LYS A 134 1.84 -1.56 -6.23
C LYS A 134 2.03 -0.55 -5.12
N ALA A 135 1.02 -0.44 -4.28
CA ALA A 135 1.11 0.18 -2.98
C ALA A 135 0.42 -0.69 -1.93
N ALA A 136 0.70 -0.46 -0.67
CA ALA A 136 -0.05 -1.07 0.42
C ALA A 136 -0.22 -0.09 1.57
N LEU A 137 -1.40 -0.12 2.18
CA LEU A 137 -1.64 0.39 3.53
C LEU A 137 -1.88 -0.82 4.43
N ILE A 138 -1.36 -0.79 5.65
CA ILE A 138 -1.60 -1.85 6.62
C ILE A 138 -1.93 -1.25 7.97
N TRP A 139 -3.05 -1.69 8.55
CA TRP A 139 -3.67 -1.13 9.75
C TRP A 139 -3.60 -2.12 10.90
N ASN A 140 -3.42 -1.59 12.10
CA ASN A 140 -3.55 -2.39 13.31
C ASN A 140 -5.03 -2.66 13.63
N ILE A 141 -5.41 -3.93 13.82
CA ILE A 141 -6.70 -4.28 14.43
C ILE A 141 -6.50 -4.66 15.90
N SER A 142 -5.55 -5.55 16.17
CA SER A 142 -5.40 -6.14 17.51
C SER A 142 -3.97 -6.57 17.89
N SER A 143 -2.92 -6.07 17.23
CA SER A 143 -1.53 -6.43 17.55
C SER A 143 -0.82 -5.35 18.39
N PRO A 144 -0.54 -5.58 19.69
CA PRO A 144 0.22 -4.64 20.51
C PRO A 144 1.64 -4.41 20.00
N ALA A 145 2.24 -5.39 19.32
CA ALA A 145 3.56 -5.24 18.73
C ALA A 145 3.57 -4.24 17.55
N PHE A 146 2.46 -4.16 16.80
CA PHE A 146 2.32 -3.19 15.71
C PHE A 146 2.26 -1.74 16.23
N GLU A 147 1.61 -1.48 17.36
CA GLU A 147 1.58 -0.15 18.00
C GLU A 147 2.97 0.45 18.25
N GLN A 148 3.97 -0.42 18.44
CA GLN A 148 5.35 -0.03 18.77
C GLN A 148 6.28 -0.05 17.55
N LYS A 149 6.10 -1.02 16.64
CA LYS A 149 7.07 -1.31 15.56
C LYS A 149 6.50 -1.17 14.15
N GLY A 150 5.21 -0.88 14.03
CA GLY A 150 4.51 -0.79 12.75
C GLY A 150 4.57 -2.10 11.99
N CYS A 151 4.67 -2.02 10.65
CA CYS A 151 4.66 -3.20 9.79
C CYS A 151 5.81 -4.18 10.07
N MET A 152 6.91 -3.72 10.68
CA MET A 152 8.05 -4.55 11.05
C MET A 152 7.72 -5.58 12.14
N SER A 153 6.68 -5.33 12.96
CA SER A 153 6.26 -6.26 14.02
C SER A 153 5.85 -7.64 13.49
N ALA A 154 5.43 -7.69 12.22
CA ALA A 154 4.92 -8.88 11.58
C ALA A 154 5.86 -9.43 10.50
N CYS A 155 7.01 -8.80 10.25
CA CYS A 155 7.96 -9.20 9.21
C CYS A 155 8.96 -10.24 9.73
N HIS A 156 9.07 -11.38 9.05
CA HIS A 156 9.91 -12.52 9.47
C HIS A 156 10.83 -12.94 8.33
N THR A 157 12.15 -12.76 8.50
CA THR A 157 13.17 -13.12 7.51
C THR A 157 13.81 -14.46 7.85
N GLY A 158 14.42 -15.13 6.86
CA GLY A 158 15.19 -16.38 7.07
C GLY A 158 14.39 -17.67 6.92
N GLU A 159 13.11 -17.58 6.56
CA GLU A 159 12.19 -18.72 6.45
C GLU A 159 12.11 -19.29 5.02
N GLY A 160 13.26 -19.48 4.38
CA GLY A 160 13.33 -20.04 3.01
C GLY A 160 12.81 -19.12 1.89
N LYS A 161 12.35 -17.90 2.22
CA LYS A 161 12.01 -16.84 1.27
C LYS A 161 13.01 -15.69 1.33
N PRO A 162 13.50 -15.19 0.18
CA PRO A 162 14.49 -14.11 0.17
C PRO A 162 14.00 -12.79 0.79
N TYR A 163 12.68 -12.53 0.81
CA TYR A 163 12.08 -11.32 1.40
C TYR A 163 11.09 -11.62 2.53
N GLY A 164 11.22 -12.79 3.14
CA GLY A 164 10.50 -13.17 4.36
C GLY A 164 9.00 -13.42 4.20
N ASN A 165 8.37 -13.75 5.32
CA ASN A 165 6.94 -13.90 5.48
C ASN A 165 6.38 -12.78 6.35
N LYS A 166 5.05 -12.67 6.35
CA LYS A 166 4.34 -11.73 7.22
C LYS A 166 3.25 -12.46 8.00
N TYR A 167 3.31 -12.39 9.32
CA TYR A 167 2.33 -12.95 10.25
C TYR A 167 2.43 -12.24 11.60
N THR A 168 1.34 -12.18 12.36
CA THR A 168 1.29 -11.58 13.70
C THR A 168 1.82 -12.53 14.76
N LYS A 169 2.15 -12.03 15.96
CA LYS A 169 2.82 -12.85 16.97
C LYS A 169 1.84 -13.77 17.68
N GLU A 170 0.77 -13.25 18.26
CA GLU A 170 -0.10 -14.04 19.12
C GLU A 170 -1.39 -14.46 18.41
N ALA A 171 -1.97 -15.59 18.83
CA ALA A 171 -3.28 -16.02 18.35
C ALA A 171 -4.34 -14.94 18.63
N GLY A 172 -5.21 -14.68 17.64
CA GLY A 172 -6.21 -13.61 17.70
C GLY A 172 -5.70 -12.22 17.30
N GLU A 173 -4.39 -12.02 17.15
CA GLU A 173 -3.87 -10.79 16.55
C GLU A 173 -4.15 -10.74 15.06
N ARG A 174 -4.68 -9.60 14.59
CA ARG A 174 -4.96 -9.35 13.18
C ARG A 174 -4.49 -7.96 12.75
N LEU A 175 -4.10 -7.86 11.49
CA LEU A 175 -3.85 -6.62 10.77
C LEU A 175 -4.69 -6.62 9.49
N ASP A 176 -5.23 -5.47 9.15
CA ASP A 176 -5.94 -5.21 7.90
C ASP A 176 -4.93 -4.67 6.87
N MET A 177 -4.92 -5.15 5.63
CA MET A 177 -3.92 -4.87 4.60
C MET A 177 -4.57 -4.57 3.25
N TRP A 178 -4.64 -3.29 2.91
CA TRP A 178 -5.15 -2.81 1.63
C TRP A 178 -4.04 -2.88 0.58
N HIS A 179 -4.11 -3.84 -0.33
CA HIS A 179 -3.04 -4.12 -1.29
C HIS A 179 -3.40 -3.65 -2.69
N VAL A 180 -2.93 -2.45 -3.04
CA VAL A 180 -3.14 -1.86 -4.37
C VAL A 180 -2.28 -2.59 -5.38
N LYS A 181 -2.90 -3.14 -6.41
CA LYS A 181 -2.22 -3.85 -7.51
C LYS A 181 -2.60 -3.17 -8.82
N SER A 182 -1.65 -2.49 -9.46
CA SER A 182 -2.00 -1.60 -10.57
C SER A 182 -2.68 -2.36 -11.73
N VAL A 183 -2.20 -3.56 -12.07
CA VAL A 183 -2.76 -4.41 -13.12
C VAL A 183 -3.91 -5.27 -12.60
N ARG A 184 -3.72 -5.93 -11.46
CA ARG A 184 -4.70 -6.93 -10.99
C ARG A 184 -6.00 -6.32 -10.44
N THR A 185 -5.96 -5.09 -9.96
CA THR A 185 -7.12 -4.48 -9.30
C THR A 185 -7.35 -3.02 -9.68
N ALA A 186 -6.38 -2.14 -9.47
CA ALA A 186 -6.66 -0.71 -9.35
C ALA A 186 -6.89 0.00 -10.70
N ALA A 187 -6.06 -0.25 -11.72
CA ALA A 187 -6.31 0.28 -13.07
C ALA A 187 -7.34 -0.54 -13.84
N SER A 188 -7.49 -1.83 -13.52
CA SER A 188 -8.31 -2.75 -14.29
C SER A 188 -9.77 -2.80 -13.87
N VAL A 189 -10.05 -2.85 -12.56
CA VAL A 189 -11.41 -3.00 -12.02
C VAL A 189 -11.76 -1.94 -10.96
N GLY A 190 -10.87 -0.96 -10.73
CA GLY A 190 -11.15 0.17 -9.84
C GLY A 190 -11.26 -0.21 -8.36
N GLN A 191 -10.54 -1.24 -7.93
CA GLN A 191 -10.57 -1.75 -6.56
C GLN A 191 -9.17 -1.92 -5.97
N VAL A 192 -9.10 -1.97 -4.64
CA VAL A 192 -7.95 -2.49 -3.91
C VAL A 192 -8.20 -3.96 -3.55
N ASP A 193 -7.15 -4.78 -3.54
CA ASP A 193 -7.27 -6.15 -3.02
C ASP A 193 -7.29 -6.10 -1.49
N ASP A 194 -8.47 -6.33 -0.89
CA ASP A 194 -8.59 -6.36 0.57
C ASP A 194 -8.09 -7.67 1.15
N GLN A 195 -7.21 -7.55 2.15
CA GLN A 195 -6.43 -8.66 2.67
C GLN A 195 -6.21 -8.46 4.16
N TYR A 196 -5.92 -9.54 4.87
CA TYR A 196 -5.54 -9.48 6.27
C TYR A 196 -4.27 -10.26 6.56
N VAL A 197 -3.67 -9.99 7.71
CA VAL A 197 -2.54 -10.73 8.27
C VAL A 197 -2.93 -11.28 9.63
N ASP A 198 -2.79 -12.60 9.81
CA ASP A 198 -2.98 -13.27 11.09
C ASP A 198 -1.71 -13.99 11.57
N HIS A 199 -1.84 -14.75 12.65
CA HIS A 199 -0.75 -15.42 13.34
C HIS A 199 -0.29 -16.73 12.69
N THR A 200 -0.88 -17.14 11.55
CA THR A 200 -0.54 -18.39 10.87
C THR A 200 0.95 -18.42 10.57
N ARG A 201 1.68 -19.34 11.23
CA ARG A 201 3.12 -19.48 11.08
C ARG A 201 3.50 -20.01 9.71
N TYR A 202 4.70 -19.63 9.28
CA TYR A 202 5.25 -20.22 8.08
C TYR A 202 5.48 -21.72 8.31
N ASP A 203 4.97 -22.51 7.36
CA ASP A 203 5.29 -23.92 7.20
C ASP A 203 5.42 -24.15 5.70
N LYS A 204 6.54 -24.70 5.25
CA LYS A 204 6.84 -24.81 3.82
C LYS A 204 5.80 -25.63 3.04
N ASP A 205 5.14 -26.58 3.69
CA ASP A 205 4.21 -27.52 3.04
C ASP A 205 2.75 -27.14 3.33
N LYS A 206 2.44 -26.69 4.55
CA LYS A 206 1.06 -26.45 5.02
C LYS A 206 0.64 -24.99 4.91
N ALA A 207 1.57 -24.07 5.12
CA ALA A 207 1.30 -22.64 5.15
C ALA A 207 2.44 -21.83 4.50
N PRO A 208 2.76 -22.08 3.21
CA PRO A 208 3.87 -21.41 2.56
C PRO A 208 3.65 -19.90 2.43
N GLY A 209 2.42 -19.41 2.54
CA GLY A 209 2.07 -17.98 2.59
C GLY A 209 2.12 -17.35 3.99
N ALA A 210 2.26 -18.17 5.04
CA ALA A 210 2.13 -17.79 6.44
C ALA A 210 0.82 -17.02 6.72
N GLY A 211 0.90 -15.88 7.41
CA GLY A 211 -0.24 -15.13 7.92
C GLY A 211 -0.96 -14.26 6.90
N ARG A 212 -0.39 -14.00 5.71
CA ARG A 212 -1.06 -13.18 4.68
C ARG A 212 -2.21 -13.96 4.04
N LYS A 213 -3.42 -13.44 4.15
CA LYS A 213 -4.66 -14.03 3.63
C LYS A 213 -5.47 -12.98 2.89
N SER A 214 -6.43 -13.42 2.09
CA SER A 214 -7.38 -12.52 1.44
C SER A 214 -8.68 -12.55 2.21
N ASP A 215 -9.36 -11.43 2.22
CA ASP A 215 -10.70 -11.31 2.76
C ASP A 215 -11.67 -12.22 2.00
N PRO A 216 -12.76 -12.66 2.66
CA PRO A 216 -13.75 -13.49 2.00
C PRO A 216 -14.34 -12.75 0.80
N LYS A 217 -14.61 -13.50 -0.26
CA LYS A 217 -15.27 -12.98 -1.45
C LYS A 217 -16.41 -13.90 -1.84
N THR A 218 -17.42 -13.34 -2.47
CA THR A 218 -18.54 -14.09 -3.07
C THR A 218 -18.41 -14.19 -4.59
N GLY A 219 -17.45 -13.48 -5.21
CA GLY A 219 -17.22 -13.52 -6.64
C GLY A 219 -15.94 -12.80 -7.10
N GLY A 220 -15.62 -13.00 -8.38
CA GLY A 220 -14.56 -12.28 -9.09
C GLY A 220 -13.12 -12.60 -8.67
N GLY A 221 -12.22 -11.64 -8.88
CA GLY A 221 -10.80 -11.74 -8.65
C GLY A 221 -9.98 -12.03 -9.90
N TYR A 222 -8.78 -12.58 -9.72
CA TYR A 222 -7.81 -12.71 -10.81
C TYR A 222 -7.24 -14.12 -10.93
N ALA A 223 -6.89 -14.51 -12.16
CA ALA A 223 -6.31 -15.80 -12.51
C ALA A 223 -5.26 -15.64 -13.61
N ASN A 224 -4.27 -16.54 -13.65
CA ASN A 224 -3.29 -16.55 -14.74
C ASN A 224 -3.98 -16.86 -16.07
N ASN A 225 -3.63 -16.12 -17.13
CA ASN A 225 -4.03 -16.44 -18.49
C ASN A 225 -3.01 -17.41 -19.08
N GLU A 226 -3.23 -18.71 -18.94
CA GLU A 226 -2.36 -19.74 -19.51
C GLU A 226 -3.15 -21.00 -19.86
N THR A 227 -2.70 -21.70 -20.90
CA THR A 227 -3.18 -23.04 -21.24
C THR A 227 -2.80 -24.03 -20.14
N ASP A 228 -3.51 -25.16 -20.09
CA ASP A 228 -3.32 -26.16 -19.03
C ASP A 228 -1.90 -26.77 -19.08
N ASP A 229 -1.28 -26.85 -20.26
CA ASP A 229 0.11 -27.26 -20.47
C ASP A 229 1.14 -26.13 -20.24
N LYS A 230 0.66 -24.92 -19.94
CA LYS A 230 1.47 -23.71 -19.69
C LYS A 230 2.41 -23.35 -20.84
N LYS A 231 2.02 -23.64 -22.08
CA LYS A 231 2.80 -23.29 -23.29
C LYS A 231 2.29 -22.06 -24.04
N GLY A 232 1.17 -21.48 -23.66
CA GLY A 232 0.67 -20.26 -24.29
C GLY A 232 -0.48 -19.59 -23.53
N PRO A 233 -0.97 -18.46 -24.05
CA PRO A 233 -2.17 -17.82 -23.54
C PRO A 233 -3.42 -18.64 -23.88
N LYS A 234 -4.41 -18.65 -22.98
CA LYS A 234 -5.70 -19.32 -23.19
C LYS A 234 -6.77 -18.37 -23.72
N TRP A 235 -6.67 -17.10 -23.34
CA TRP A 235 -7.63 -16.05 -23.65
C TRP A 235 -6.94 -14.84 -24.27
N ALA A 236 -7.71 -14.04 -24.99
CA ALA A 236 -7.30 -12.81 -25.61
C ALA A 236 -8.26 -11.66 -25.29
N HIS A 237 -7.82 -10.46 -25.61
CA HIS A 237 -8.69 -9.29 -25.69
C HIS A 237 -9.78 -9.46 -26.74
N LYS A 238 -10.85 -8.67 -26.59
CA LYS A 238 -11.89 -8.55 -27.60
C LYS A 238 -11.30 -8.21 -28.98
N GLY A 239 -11.72 -8.96 -30.00
CA GLY A 239 -11.15 -8.90 -31.35
C GLY A 239 -9.75 -9.50 -31.48
N ASN A 240 -9.24 -10.20 -30.46
CA ASN A 240 -7.91 -10.79 -30.41
C ASN A 240 -6.78 -9.77 -30.65
N LYS A 241 -6.88 -8.60 -30.02
CA LYS A 241 -5.87 -7.54 -30.11
C LYS A 241 -4.68 -7.82 -29.18
N PRO A 242 -3.44 -7.49 -29.59
CA PRO A 242 -2.29 -7.45 -28.69
C PRO A 242 -2.48 -6.49 -27.52
N ALA A 243 -1.77 -6.74 -26.41
CA ALA A 243 -1.59 -5.78 -25.34
C ALA A 243 -0.88 -4.51 -25.88
N PRO A 244 -1.15 -3.32 -25.30
CA PRO A 244 -1.95 -3.03 -24.11
C PRO A 244 -3.48 -3.07 -24.32
N PRO A 245 -4.29 -3.13 -23.23
CA PRO A 245 -3.88 -3.17 -21.82
C PRO A 245 -3.31 -4.54 -21.41
N TYR A 246 -2.64 -4.61 -20.26
CA TYR A 246 -1.89 -5.79 -19.78
C TYR A 246 -2.68 -6.71 -18.82
N TRP A 247 -4.01 -6.64 -18.89
CA TRP A 247 -4.97 -7.53 -18.21
C TRP A 247 -6.11 -7.82 -19.17
N ILE A 248 -6.81 -8.95 -19.02
CA ILE A 248 -8.05 -9.24 -19.75
C ILE A 248 -9.21 -9.19 -18.75
N LEU A 249 -10.26 -8.41 -19.03
CA LEU A 249 -11.48 -8.45 -18.22
C LEU A 249 -12.20 -9.79 -18.45
N ASP A 250 -12.55 -10.49 -17.38
CA ASP A 250 -13.17 -11.83 -17.47
C ASP A 250 -14.46 -11.83 -18.28
N ALA A 251 -15.23 -10.74 -18.20
CA ALA A 251 -16.48 -10.54 -18.94
C ALA A 251 -16.28 -10.26 -20.44
N GLU A 252 -15.06 -9.94 -20.87
CA GLU A 252 -14.74 -9.53 -22.25
C GLU A 252 -13.77 -10.49 -22.95
N LYS A 253 -13.35 -11.56 -22.25
CA LYS A 253 -12.33 -12.48 -22.75
C LYS A 253 -12.85 -13.25 -23.96
N GLU A 254 -12.02 -13.33 -25.00
CA GLU A 254 -12.25 -14.18 -26.16
C GLU A 254 -11.30 -15.37 -26.14
N LEU A 255 -11.68 -16.47 -26.80
CA LEU A 255 -10.74 -17.56 -27.08
C LEU A 255 -9.55 -17.00 -27.86
N PHE A 256 -8.35 -17.40 -27.44
CA PHE A 256 -7.12 -16.96 -28.05
C PHE A 256 -6.94 -17.58 -29.45
N ASP A 257 -6.71 -16.71 -30.45
CA ASP A 257 -6.40 -17.04 -31.83
C ASP A 257 -5.02 -16.47 -32.20
N GLY A 258 -4.00 -17.32 -32.10
CA GLY A 258 -2.61 -16.95 -32.36
C GLY A 258 -2.31 -16.57 -33.81
N SER A 259 -3.20 -16.82 -34.76
CA SER A 259 -3.00 -16.43 -36.17
C SER A 259 -3.07 -14.92 -36.39
N LYS A 260 -3.75 -14.20 -35.48
CA LYS A 260 -3.91 -12.74 -35.53
C LYS A 260 -2.72 -11.94 -35.01
N TYR A 261 -1.72 -12.63 -34.49
CA TYR A 261 -0.55 -12.04 -33.85
C TYR A 261 0.68 -12.21 -34.74
N LYS A 262 1.58 -11.22 -34.74
CA LYS A 262 2.92 -11.32 -35.34
C LYS A 262 3.98 -11.48 -34.25
N ALA A 263 5.18 -11.91 -34.63
CA ALA A 263 6.30 -12.02 -33.69
C ALA A 263 6.54 -10.67 -32.98
N GLY A 264 6.77 -10.72 -31.67
CA GLY A 264 6.89 -9.55 -30.80
C GLY A 264 5.58 -9.04 -30.22
N ASP A 265 4.41 -9.44 -30.75
CA ASP A 265 3.13 -9.08 -30.13
C ASP A 265 2.97 -9.76 -28.77
N GLU A 266 2.34 -9.04 -27.85
CA GLU A 266 2.12 -9.50 -26.47
C GLU A 266 0.65 -9.78 -26.17
N VAL A 267 0.41 -10.76 -25.30
CA VAL A 267 -0.90 -11.10 -24.74
C VAL A 267 -0.82 -11.01 -23.22
N PRO A 268 -1.80 -10.39 -22.53
CA PRO A 268 -1.79 -10.30 -21.07
C PRO A 268 -1.64 -11.66 -20.38
N GLY A 269 -0.83 -11.69 -19.32
CA GLY A 269 -0.62 -12.90 -18.51
C GLY A 269 -1.70 -13.14 -17.44
N ILE A 270 -2.71 -12.27 -17.35
CA ILE A 270 -3.68 -12.26 -16.25
C ILE A 270 -5.10 -11.93 -16.76
N ILE A 271 -6.08 -12.61 -16.17
CA ILE A 271 -7.51 -12.35 -16.28
C ILE A 271 -7.97 -11.73 -14.96
N VAL A 272 -8.84 -10.72 -15.02
CA VAL A 272 -9.32 -9.98 -13.85
C VAL A 272 -10.82 -9.76 -13.91
N ALA A 273 -11.45 -9.77 -12.74
CA ALA A 273 -12.86 -9.44 -12.52
C ALA A 273 -12.99 -8.69 -11.19
N PRO A 274 -13.94 -7.73 -11.07
CA PRO A 274 -14.19 -7.06 -9.81
C PRO A 274 -14.51 -8.06 -8.70
N PHE A 275 -13.93 -7.89 -7.52
CA PHE A 275 -14.31 -8.66 -6.34
C PHE A 275 -15.72 -8.28 -5.90
N ALA A 276 -16.45 -9.29 -5.42
CA ALA A 276 -17.73 -9.11 -4.73
C ALA A 276 -17.62 -9.58 -3.27
N GLY A 277 -18.38 -8.95 -2.38
CA GLY A 277 -18.27 -9.16 -0.93
C GLY A 277 -17.11 -8.37 -0.32
N ASP A 278 -16.76 -8.75 0.91
CA ASP A 278 -15.78 -8.08 1.79
C ASP A 278 -14.49 -7.65 1.07
N ARG A 279 -13.88 -8.57 0.33
CA ARG A 279 -12.65 -8.33 -0.43
C ARG A 279 -12.69 -7.17 -1.44
N GLY A 280 -13.89 -6.75 -1.85
CA GLY A 280 -14.10 -5.69 -2.84
C GLY A 280 -14.52 -4.34 -2.26
N ASP A 281 -14.49 -4.16 -0.93
CA ASP A 281 -15.06 -2.99 -0.24
C ASP A 281 -14.25 -1.70 -0.37
N ILE A 282 -13.04 -1.78 -0.94
CA ILE A 282 -12.17 -0.62 -1.14
C ILE A 282 -12.13 -0.23 -2.62
N SER A 283 -12.69 0.93 -2.92
CA SER A 283 -12.61 1.57 -4.24
C SER A 283 -11.24 2.20 -4.47
N ALA A 284 -10.79 2.18 -5.73
CA ALA A 284 -9.53 2.80 -6.14
C ALA A 284 -9.64 3.49 -7.49
N LYS A 285 -8.97 4.63 -7.60
CA LYS A 285 -8.54 5.21 -8.87
C LYS A 285 -7.05 5.46 -8.82
N ILE A 286 -6.36 5.08 -9.89
CA ILE A 286 -4.92 5.32 -10.01
C ILE A 286 -4.61 5.99 -11.34
N ALA A 287 -3.60 6.86 -11.34
CA ALA A 287 -3.07 7.50 -12.53
C ALA A 287 -1.56 7.66 -12.36
N TRP A 288 -0.80 7.31 -13.39
CA TRP A 288 0.60 7.66 -13.50
C TRP A 288 0.74 8.86 -14.43
N LYS A 289 1.54 9.84 -14.01
CA LYS A 289 1.84 11.01 -14.84
C LYS A 289 3.20 11.58 -14.43
N ASP A 290 4.03 11.85 -15.42
CA ASP A 290 5.31 12.56 -15.27
C ASP A 290 6.22 11.98 -14.17
N GLY A 291 6.35 10.65 -14.11
CA GLY A 291 7.21 9.97 -13.13
C GLY A 291 6.63 9.89 -11.72
N ALA A 292 5.30 10.01 -11.58
CA ALA A 292 4.63 9.89 -10.30
C ALA A 292 3.29 9.16 -10.41
N TRP A 293 3.03 8.32 -9.42
CA TRP A 293 1.74 7.71 -9.18
C TRP A 293 0.87 8.62 -8.32
N THR A 294 -0.42 8.72 -8.66
CA THR A 294 -1.49 9.27 -7.83
C THR A 294 -2.56 8.21 -7.62
N LEU A 295 -2.88 7.90 -6.37
CA LEU A 295 -3.88 6.93 -5.98
C LEU A 295 -4.94 7.63 -5.12
N VAL A 296 -6.21 7.44 -5.45
CA VAL A 296 -7.34 7.86 -4.63
C VAL A 296 -8.11 6.62 -4.21
N LEU A 297 -8.16 6.37 -2.90
CA LEU A 297 -8.80 5.21 -2.31
C LEU A 297 -10.03 5.65 -1.51
N GLY A 298 -11.07 4.84 -1.48
CA GLY A 298 -12.27 5.09 -0.68
C GLY A 298 -12.83 3.81 -0.07
N ARG A 299 -13.08 3.83 1.23
CA ARG A 299 -13.67 2.71 2.00
C ARG A 299 -14.61 3.27 3.06
N LYS A 300 -15.71 2.56 3.34
CA LYS A 300 -16.54 2.86 4.51
C LYS A 300 -15.69 2.94 5.80
N LEU A 301 -16.08 3.81 6.72
CA LEU A 301 -15.47 3.94 8.05
C LEU A 301 -15.63 2.63 8.84
N SER A 302 -16.82 2.04 8.78
CA SER A 302 -17.12 0.74 9.36
C SER A 302 -17.71 -0.18 8.30
N THR A 303 -17.09 -1.34 8.07
CA THR A 303 -17.60 -2.38 7.15
C THR A 303 -18.38 -3.45 7.89
N GLY A 304 -18.13 -3.62 9.19
CA GLY A 304 -18.66 -4.74 9.97
C GLY A 304 -17.90 -6.05 9.76
N SER A 305 -16.88 -6.08 8.89
CA SER A 305 -15.99 -7.23 8.76
C SER A 305 -15.05 -7.34 9.96
N GLU A 306 -14.83 -8.58 10.42
CA GLU A 306 -13.82 -8.87 11.43
C GLU A 306 -12.39 -8.78 10.89
N PHE A 307 -12.23 -8.78 9.56
CA PHE A 307 -10.94 -8.77 8.89
C PHE A 307 -10.39 -7.35 8.71
N ASP A 308 -11.24 -6.34 8.88
CA ASP A 308 -10.87 -4.95 8.67
C ASP A 308 -10.75 -4.13 9.95
N VAL A 309 -9.98 -3.04 9.86
CA VAL A 309 -10.03 -1.99 10.86
C VAL A 309 -11.39 -1.27 10.83
N GLN A 310 -11.97 -1.04 12.00
CA GLN A 310 -13.24 -0.30 12.13
C GLN A 310 -12.96 1.13 12.62
N PHE A 311 -13.08 2.13 11.73
CA PHE A 311 -12.95 3.56 12.04
C PHE A 311 -14.23 4.12 12.71
N SER A 312 -14.81 3.35 13.64
CA SER A 312 -16.07 3.67 14.30
C SER A 312 -15.94 4.68 15.45
N ASP A 313 -14.74 4.87 15.98
CA ASP A 313 -14.43 5.81 17.07
C ASP A 313 -13.47 6.89 16.57
N LEU A 314 -14.04 7.97 16.04
CA LEU A 314 -13.30 9.09 15.45
C LEU A 314 -12.41 9.84 16.46
N LYS A 315 -12.52 9.55 17.76
CA LYS A 315 -11.64 10.13 18.79
C LYS A 315 -10.34 9.36 18.96
N LYS A 316 -10.23 8.15 18.39
CA LYS A 316 -9.03 7.31 18.46
C LYS A 316 -8.05 7.65 17.33
N GLU A 317 -6.79 7.39 17.62
CA GLU A 317 -5.76 7.29 16.59
C GLU A 317 -5.68 5.84 16.10
N TYR A 318 -5.53 5.67 14.79
CA TYR A 318 -5.45 4.37 14.14
C TYR A 318 -4.05 4.16 13.59
N PRO A 319 -3.24 3.25 14.15
CA PRO A 319 -1.88 3.05 13.71
C PRO A 319 -1.84 2.25 12.41
N PHE A 320 -0.96 2.68 11.52
CA PHE A 320 -0.78 2.06 10.23
C PHE A 320 0.67 2.15 9.76
N GLY A 321 0.96 1.44 8.67
CA GLY A 321 2.18 1.55 7.91
C GLY A 321 1.86 1.51 6.42
N MET A 322 2.87 1.79 5.59
CA MET A 322 2.68 1.76 4.15
C MET A 322 3.90 1.26 3.39
N ALA A 323 3.64 0.83 2.16
CA ALA A 323 4.67 0.36 1.25
C ALA A 323 4.34 0.73 -0.20
N VAL A 324 5.37 0.87 -1.03
CA VAL A 324 5.27 1.10 -2.48
C VAL A 324 6.24 0.20 -3.23
N PHE A 325 5.87 -0.23 -4.43
CA PHE A 325 6.61 -1.19 -5.23
C PHE A 325 6.72 -0.63 -6.65
N ASP A 326 7.96 -0.48 -7.13
CA ASP A 326 8.29 -0.17 -8.53
C ASP A 326 8.63 -1.49 -9.23
N ASN A 327 7.72 -1.95 -10.09
CA ASN A 327 7.85 -3.17 -10.88
C ASN A 327 8.34 -4.39 -10.07
N ALA A 328 7.86 -4.55 -8.82
CA ALA A 328 8.43 -5.50 -7.87
C ALA A 328 7.37 -6.40 -7.22
N GLN A 329 7.64 -7.71 -7.19
CA GLN A 329 6.74 -8.68 -6.59
C GLN A 329 6.72 -8.60 -5.05
N VAL A 330 7.90 -8.55 -4.42
CA VAL A 330 8.03 -8.56 -2.95
C VAL A 330 8.92 -7.45 -2.38
N ARG A 331 9.90 -6.92 -3.15
CA ARG A 331 10.88 -5.92 -2.68
C ARG A 331 10.33 -4.49 -2.66
N HIS A 332 9.39 -4.22 -1.77
CA HIS A 332 8.83 -2.88 -1.60
C HIS A 332 9.74 -1.93 -0.81
N ALA A 333 9.60 -0.64 -1.09
CA ALA A 333 9.96 0.38 -0.12
C ALA A 333 8.88 0.46 0.96
N TYR A 334 9.26 0.67 2.21
CA TYR A 334 8.34 0.77 3.35
C TYR A 334 8.65 1.97 4.23
N THR A 335 7.66 2.46 4.96
CA THR A 335 7.88 3.50 5.97
C THR A 335 8.41 2.92 7.27
N PRO A 336 9.55 3.40 7.79
CA PRO A 336 10.01 3.01 9.12
C PRO A 336 9.07 3.50 10.22
N GLY A 337 8.94 2.71 11.29
CA GLY A 337 8.12 3.09 12.46
C GLY A 337 6.61 2.94 12.24
N VAL A 338 5.85 3.71 13.03
CA VAL A 338 4.38 3.68 13.05
C VAL A 338 3.86 5.03 12.60
N LEU A 339 2.96 5.01 11.62
CA LEU A 339 2.14 6.16 11.24
C LEU A 339 0.80 6.09 11.97
N ARG A 340 0.13 7.22 12.17
CA ARG A 340 -1.16 7.27 12.86
C ARG A 340 -2.16 8.09 12.05
N LEU A 341 -3.36 7.58 11.87
CA LEU A 341 -4.49 8.31 11.32
C LEU A 341 -5.31 8.90 12.48
N LYS A 342 -5.65 10.19 12.36
CA LYS A 342 -6.54 10.89 13.29
C LYS A 342 -7.65 11.58 12.49
N PHE A 343 -8.88 11.56 13.00
CA PHE A 343 -10.02 12.25 12.39
C PHE A 343 -10.25 13.61 13.05
N GLU A 344 -10.56 14.64 12.24
CA GLU A 344 -10.82 16.02 12.69
C GLU A 344 -12.04 16.69 12.01
#